data_AF-A0A0T1UPK1-F1
#
_entry.id   AF-A0A0T1UPK1-F1
#
_cell.length_a   1.000
_cell.length_b   1.000
_cell.length_c   1.000
_cell.angle_alpha   90.00
_cell.angle_beta   90.00
_cell.angle_gamma   90.00
#
_symmetry.space_group_name_H-M   'P 1'
#
loop_
_entity.id
_entity.type
_entity.pdbx_description
1 polymer ?
#
loop_
_entity_poly.entity_id
_entity_poly.type
_entity_poly.pdbx_seq_one_letter_code
_entity_poly.pdbx_strand_id
1 'polypeptide(L)' 'MRVAPGGGTAVQDHEALAEIELCGELIIAASAAGEERLSLASIDQVLRVGEEQAGGDSGTGAGAGR' A
#
# COMPACT_ATOMS: atom_id res chain seq x y z
N MET A 1 -10.89 -19.27 -11.97
CA MET A 1 -9.78 -18.77 -11.12
C MET A 1 -9.33 -19.91 -10.22
N ARG A 2 -8.09 -20.39 -10.35
CA ARG A 2 -7.51 -21.43 -9.47
C ARG A 2 -6.56 -20.75 -8.50
N VAL A 3 -6.87 -20.81 -7.22
CA VAL A 3 -5.99 -20.33 -6.13
C VAL A 3 -5.21 -21.56 -5.63
N ALA A 4 -3.89 -21.47 -5.57
CA ALA A 4 -3.06 -22.52 -5.00
C ALA A 4 -3.22 -22.55 -3.47
N PRO A 5 -3.20 -23.73 -2.82
CA PRO A 5 -3.28 -23.80 -1.36
C PRO A 5 -1.99 -23.20 -0.78
N GLY A 6 -2.13 -22.10 -0.05
CA GLY A 6 -1.03 -21.48 0.68
C GLY A 6 -0.54 -22.42 1.77
N GLY A 7 0.56 -23.12 1.50
CA GLY A 7 1.30 -23.88 2.50
C GLY A 7 2.23 -22.94 3.26
N GLY A 8 1.94 -22.73 4.55
CA GLY A 8 2.82 -21.97 5.45
C GLY A 8 2.10 -21.50 6.71
N THR A 9 2.01 -22.39 7.70
CA THR A 9 1.70 -22.13 9.12
C THR A 9 0.49 -21.25 9.45
N ALA A 10 -0.59 -21.90 9.86
CA ALA A 10 -1.71 -21.34 10.62
C ALA A 10 -1.31 -20.96 12.07
N VAL A 11 -0.23 -20.20 12.25
CA VAL A 11 0.01 -19.45 13.49
C VAL A 11 -0.30 -18.01 13.12
N GLN A 12 -1.37 -17.51 13.71
CA GLN A 12 -1.77 -16.12 13.61
C GLN A 12 -0.57 -15.26 13.97
N ASP A 13 0.00 -14.57 13.00
CA ASP A 13 0.96 -13.50 13.26
C ASP A 13 0.15 -12.40 13.95
N HIS A 14 0.20 -12.42 15.28
CA HIS A 14 -0.57 -11.51 16.12
C HIS A 14 -0.14 -10.06 15.90
N GLU A 15 1.09 -9.82 15.47
CA GLU A 15 1.60 -8.50 15.10
C GLU A 15 0.97 -8.05 13.78
N ALA A 16 0.98 -8.90 12.74
CA ALA A 16 0.33 -8.60 11.47
C ALA A 16 -1.19 -8.41 11.61
N LEU A 17 -1.85 -9.20 12.46
CA LEU A 17 -3.28 -9.05 12.71
C LEU A 17 -3.60 -7.76 13.48
N ALA A 18 -2.79 -7.41 14.48
CA ALA A 18 -2.92 -6.13 15.19
C ALA A 18 -2.67 -4.93 14.26
N GLU A 19 -1.73 -5.07 13.32
CA GLU A 19 -1.45 -4.05 12.31
C GLU A 19 -2.63 -3.88 11.33
N ILE A 20 -3.23 -4.97 10.86
CA ILE A 20 -4.42 -4.93 10.00
C ILE A 20 -5.60 -4.27 10.73
N GLU A 21 -5.82 -4.61 11.99
CA GLU A 21 -6.89 -4.03 12.81
C GLU A 21 -6.66 -2.53 13.05
N LEU A 22 -5.44 -2.13 13.39
CA LEU A 22 -5.04 -0.73 13.51
C LEU A 22 -5.20 0.04 12.19
N CYS A 23 -4.77 -0.53 11.07
CA CYS A 23 -4.92 0.09 9.75
C CYS A 23 -6.39 0.29 9.38
N GLY A 24 -7.25 -0.68 9.70
CA GLY A 24 -8.69 -0.60 9.48
C GLY A 24 -9.32 0.58 10.23
N GLU A 25 -9.02 0.71 11.52
CA GLU A 25 -9.49 1.81 12.36
C GLU A 25 -9.02 3.18 11.83
N LEU A 26 -7.75 3.29 11.41
CA LEU A 26 -7.20 4.53 10.87
C LEU A 26 -7.84 4.94 9.53
N ILE A 27 -8.14 3.99 8.64
CA ILE A 27 -8.85 4.26 7.38
C ILE A 27 -10.25 4.80 7.64
N ILE A 28 -10.96 4.20 8.61
CA ILE A 28 -12.31 4.65 8.98
C ILE A 28 -12.24 6.03 9.62
N ALA A 29 -11.32 6.25 10.57
CA ALA A 29 -11.12 7.55 11.21
C ALA A 29 -10.76 8.64 10.19
N ALA A 30 -9.86 8.35 9.24
CA ALA A 30 -9.48 9.29 8.19
C ALA A 30 -10.63 9.57 7.20
N SER A 31 -11.46 8.56 6.91
CA SER A 31 -12.62 8.73 6.02
C SER A 31 -13.79 9.47 6.70
N ALA A 32 -13.90 9.34 8.03
CA ALA A 32 -14.90 10.01 8.84
C ALA A 32 -14.47 11.41 9.30
N ALA A 33 -13.15 11.69 9.34
CA ALA A 33 -12.62 13.03 9.40
C ALA A 33 -13.14 13.76 8.16
N GLY A 34 -14.01 14.75 8.35
CA GLY A 34 -14.71 15.48 7.29
C GLY A 34 -13.81 16.40 6.47
N GLU A 35 -12.60 15.94 6.16
CA GLU A 35 -11.65 16.60 5.28
C GLU A 35 -12.31 16.81 3.92
N GLU A 36 -12.20 18.03 3.39
CA GLU A 36 -12.71 18.33 2.06
C GLU A 36 -11.93 17.49 1.03
N ARG A 37 -12.66 16.89 0.08
CA ARG A 37 -12.04 16.19 -1.05
C ARG A 37 -11.03 17.12 -1.71
N LEU A 38 -9.80 16.63 -1.93
CA LEU A 38 -8.79 17.38 -2.66
C LEU A 38 -9.37 17.90 -3.98
N SER A 39 -9.00 19.13 -4.33
CA SER A 39 -9.33 19.68 -5.63
C SER A 39 -8.68 18.85 -6.75
N LEU A 40 -9.28 18.82 -7.94
CA LEU A 40 -8.72 18.14 -9.12
C LEU A 40 -7.26 18.56 -9.38
N ALA A 41 -6.96 19.86 -9.29
CA ALA A 41 -5.60 20.37 -9.48
C ALA A 41 -4.61 19.86 -8.43
N SER A 42 -5.04 19.72 -7.17
CA SER A 42 -4.22 19.15 -6.09
C SER A 42 -4.02 17.63 -6.26
N ILE A 43 -5.04 16.92 -6.76
CA ILE A 43 -4.94 15.50 -7.09
C ILE A 43 -3.92 15.31 -8.21
N ASP A 44 -4.00 16.08 -9.30
CA ASP A 44 -3.07 16.00 -10.43
C ASP A 44 -1.63 16.30 -10.00
N GLN A 45 -1.43 17.29 -9.10
CA GLN A 45 -0.12 17.59 -8.53
C GLN A 45 0.47 16.41 -7.76
N VAL A 46 -0.33 15.76 -6.89
CA VAL A 46 0.12 14.62 -6.09
C VAL A 46 0.43 13.41 -6.98
N LEU A 47 -0.42 13.14 -7.97
CA LEU A 47 -0.21 12.03 -8.91
C LEU A 47 1.09 12.20 -9.69
N ARG A 48 1.40 13.41 -10.15
CA ARG A 48 2.66 13.69 -10.86
C ARG A 48 3.89 13.47 -9.99
N VAL A 49 3.82 13.88 -8.71
CA VAL A 49 4.88 13.64 -7.72
C VAL A 49 5.09 12.14 -7.46
N GLY A 50 4.01 11.35 -7.45
CA GLY A 50 4.07 9.89 -7.32
C GLY A 50 4.68 9.18 -8.54
N GLU A 51 4.37 9.65 -9.75
CA GLU A 51 4.97 9.15 -10.99
C GLU A 51 6.48 9.44 -11.07
N GLU A 52 6.89 10.65 -10.66
CA GLU A 52 8.30 11.05 -10.57
C GLU A 52 9.06 10.19 -9.54
N GLN A 53 8.42 9.80 -8.43
CA GLN A 53 8.99 8.91 -7.41
C GLN A 53 9.04 7.44 -7.85
N ALA A 54 8.00 6.94 -8.52
CA ALA A 54 7.97 5.59 -9.07
C ALA A 54 9.01 5.39 -10.20
N GLY A 55 9.30 6.45 -10.96
CA GLY A 55 10.37 6.47 -11.97
C GLY A 55 11.79 6.51 -11.38
N GLY A 56 11.94 6.80 -10.08
CA GLY A 56 13.22 6.82 -9.36
C GLY A 56 13.58 5.51 -8.65
N ASP A 57 12.60 4.61 -8.43
CA ASP A 57 12.81 3.34 -7.71
C ASP A 57 13.10 2.14 -8.65
N SER A 58 12.95 2.31 -9.97
CA SER A 58 13.20 1.24 -10.96
C SER A 58 14.68 1.06 -11.32
N GLY A 59 15.58 1.31 -10.38
CA GLY A 59 17.02 1.40 -10.62
C GLY A 59 17.91 0.78 -9.55
N THR A 60 17.67 -0.45 -9.07
CA THR A 60 18.74 -1.39 -8.65
C THR A 60 18.18 -2.81 -8.52
N GLY A 61 18.45 -3.62 -9.55
CA GLY A 61 18.17 -5.06 -9.56
C GLY A 61 18.69 -5.75 -10.81
N ALA A 62 19.75 -5.23 -11.44
CA ALA A 62 20.42 -5.89 -12.54
C ALA A 62 21.65 -6.64 -12.00
N GLY A 63 21.58 -7.97 -11.93
CA GLY A 63 22.79 -8.80 -11.99
C GLY A 63 22.76 -10.14 -11.25
N ALA A 64 23.11 -11.19 -12.02
CA ALA A 64 23.55 -12.53 -11.64
C ALA A 64 22.47 -13.53 -11.17
N GLY A 65 22.28 -14.69 -11.80
CA GLY A 65 23.08 -15.32 -12.84
C GLY A 65 22.48 -16.67 -13.26
N ARG A 66 22.84 -17.04 -14.50
CA ARG A 66 22.98 -18.37 -15.12
C ARG A 66 22.02 -19.49 -14.73
#